data_AF-A0A2S8NSA4-F1
#
_entry.id   AF-A0A2S8NSA4-F1
#
_cell.length_a   1.000
_cell.length_b   1.000
_cell.length_c   1.000
_cell.angle_alpha   90.00
_cell.angle_beta   90.00
_cell.angle_gamma   90.00
#
_symmetry.space_group_name_H-M   'P 1'
#
loop_
_entity.id
_entity.type
_entity.pdbx_description
1 polymer ?
#
loop_
_entity_poly.entity_id
_entity_poly.type
_entity_poly.pdbx_seq_one_letter_code
_entity_poly.pdbx_strand_id
1 'polypeptide(L)'
;MKTSLKNFWIISLITNIIFLLIQVSIMIPLILCQKQLQLSNSDLSQIFFGILIAIILVMFITNWILVKNPLRKLNVTKELAPWQADLGFHIITKYSHLKTEYNGYVWYLKKKGFILLATLGINFGYALICAVVFSILG
;
A
#
# COMPACT_ATOMS: atom_id res chain seq x y z
N MET A 1 -3.30 -21.86 12.56
CA MET A 1 -3.39 -20.49 12.01
C MET A 1 -3.16 -20.54 10.48
N LYS A 2 -4.21 -20.61 9.65
CA LYS A 2 -4.09 -20.81 8.17
C LYS A 2 -4.02 -19.50 7.36
N THR A 3 -3.82 -18.35 8.01
CA THR A 3 -4.32 -17.07 7.50
C THR A 3 -3.40 -15.88 7.75
N SER A 4 -2.16 -15.88 7.26
CA SER A 4 -1.33 -14.66 7.34
C SER A 4 -1.37 -13.82 6.04
N LEU A 5 -0.99 -14.39 4.89
CA LEU A 5 -0.93 -13.62 3.62
C LEU A 5 -2.32 -13.32 3.03
N LYS A 6 -3.24 -14.29 3.03
CA LYS A 6 -4.60 -14.10 2.51
C LYS A 6 -5.36 -13.03 3.30
N ASN A 7 -5.27 -13.08 4.63
CA ASN A 7 -5.88 -12.07 5.49
C ASN A 7 -5.23 -10.71 5.30
N PHE A 8 -3.90 -10.66 5.19
CA PHE A 8 -3.20 -9.42 4.90
C PHE A 8 -3.63 -8.80 3.57
N TRP A 9 -3.80 -9.62 2.53
CA TRP A 9 -4.30 -9.18 1.23
C TRP A 9 -5.73 -8.63 1.32
N ILE A 10 -6.64 -9.36 1.98
CA ILE A 10 -8.04 -8.93 2.17
C ILE A 10 -8.09 -7.60 2.93
N ILE A 11 -7.36 -7.48 4.04
CA ILE A 11 -7.32 -6.24 4.83
C ILE A 11 -6.75 -5.11 3.98
N SER A 12 -5.63 -5.33 3.29
CA SER A 12 -5.01 -4.33 2.43
C SER A 12 -5.97 -3.86 1.33
N LEU A 13 -6.73 -4.79 0.73
CA LEU A 13 -7.73 -4.50 -0.29
C LEU A 13 -8.87 -3.65 0.28
N ILE A 14 -9.46 -4.05 1.41
CA ILE A 14 -10.56 -3.33 2.06
C ILE A 14 -10.13 -1.91 2.42
N THR A 15 -8.95 -1.75 3.05
CA THR A 15 -8.42 -0.42 3.39
C THR A 15 -8.22 0.44 2.15
N ASN A 16 -7.73 -0.12 1.05
CA ASN A 16 -7.54 0.63 -0.19
C ASN A 16 -8.86 1.00 -0.87
N ILE A 17 -9.88 0.15 -0.82
CA ILE A 17 -11.22 0.47 -1.34
C ILE A 17 -11.85 1.61 -0.53
N ILE A 18 -11.79 1.53 0.80
CA ILE A 18 -12.32 2.59 1.68
C ILE A 18 -11.60 3.92 1.37
N PHE A 19 -10.29 3.89 1.22
CA PHE A 19 -9.52 5.09 0.92
C PHE A 19 -9.87 5.67 -0.47
N LEU A 20 -10.06 4.83 -1.49
CA LEU A 20 -10.49 5.27 -2.81
C LEU A 20 -11.89 5.89 -2.75
N LEU A 21 -12.82 5.29 -2.01
CA LEU A 21 -14.16 5.85 -1.80
C LEU A 21 -14.10 7.22 -1.12
N ILE A 22 -13.20 7.41 -0.14
CA ILE A 22 -12.97 8.72 0.49
C ILE A 22 -12.46 9.73 -0.55
N GLN A 23 -11.49 9.36 -1.40
CA GLN A 23 -10.98 10.25 -2.45
C GLN A 23 -12.09 10.68 -3.43
N VAL A 24 -12.90 9.74 -3.90
CA VAL A 24 -14.05 10.02 -4.77
C VAL A 24 -15.07 10.90 -4.06
N SER A 25 -15.37 10.61 -2.79
CA SER A 25 -16.32 11.36 -1.98
C SER A 25 -15.86 12.78 -1.66
N ILE A 26 -14.56 13.04 -1.63
CA ILE A 26 -13.98 14.39 -1.52
C ILE A 26 -14.02 15.11 -2.88
N MET A 27 -13.72 14.39 -3.97
CA MET A 27 -13.69 14.97 -5.31
C MET A 27 -15.05 15.54 -5.74
N ILE A 28 -16.12 14.78 -5.58
CA ILE A 28 -17.48 15.15 -6.04
C ILE A 28 -17.93 16.52 -5.46
N PRO A 29 -17.93 16.74 -4.13
CA PRO A 29 -18.33 18.02 -3.57
C PRO A 29 -17.34 19.14 -3.90
N LEU A 30 -16.04 18.86 -4.00
CA LEU A 30 -15.06 19.86 -4.43
C LEU A 30 -15.34 20.40 -5.84
N ILE A 31 -15.75 19.54 -6.77
CA ILE A 31 -16.15 19.94 -8.12
C ILE A 31 -17.49 20.69 -8.08
N LEU A 32 -18.51 20.13 -7.42
CA LEU A 32 -19.86 20.69 -7.43
C LEU A 32 -19.95 22.05 -6.73
N CYS A 33 -19.20 22.23 -5.65
CA CYS A 33 -19.19 23.46 -4.86
C CYS A 33 -18.01 24.38 -5.22
N GLN A 34 -17.25 24.09 -6.27
CA GLN A 34 -16.06 24.84 -6.67
C GLN A 34 -16.31 26.35 -6.73
N LYS A 35 -17.42 26.76 -7.37
CA LYS A 35 -17.79 28.18 -7.52
C LYS A 35 -18.19 28.85 -6.21
N GLN A 36 -18.85 28.11 -5.30
CA GLN A 36 -19.21 28.62 -3.98
C GLN A 36 -18.00 28.75 -3.07
N LEU A 37 -17.03 27.85 -3.20
CA LEU A 37 -15.78 27.82 -2.44
C LEU A 37 -14.69 28.72 -3.03
N GLN A 38 -14.96 29.38 -4.16
CA GLN A 38 -14.00 30.22 -4.89
C GLN A 38 -12.68 29.50 -5.24
N LEU A 39 -12.76 28.18 -5.46
CA LEU A 39 -11.59 27.36 -5.78
C LEU A 39 -11.29 27.40 -7.27
N SER A 40 -10.06 27.72 -7.63
CA SER A 40 -9.57 27.54 -9.00
C SER A 40 -9.28 26.07 -9.29
N ASN A 41 -9.19 25.71 -10.57
CA ASN A 41 -8.74 24.37 -10.97
C ASN A 41 -7.30 24.09 -10.51
N SER A 42 -6.45 25.13 -10.41
CA SER A 42 -5.12 25.03 -9.81
C SER A 42 -5.19 24.63 -8.33
N ASP A 43 -6.12 25.20 -7.56
CA ASP A 43 -6.29 24.85 -6.14
C ASP A 43 -6.73 23.41 -5.96
N LEU A 44 -7.68 22.95 -6.81
CA LEU A 44 -8.10 21.55 -6.84
C LEU A 44 -6.93 20.61 -7.18
N SER A 45 -6.14 20.96 -8.19
CA SER A 45 -4.94 20.20 -8.56
C SER A 45 -3.96 20.08 -7.39
N GLN A 46 -3.69 21.17 -6.68
CA GLN A 46 -2.81 21.20 -5.52
C GLN A 46 -3.33 20.33 -4.37
N ILE A 47 -4.65 20.34 -4.10
CA ILE A 47 -5.27 19.45 -3.11
C ILE A 47 -5.02 17.98 -3.46
N PHE A 48 -5.25 17.58 -4.71
CA PHE A 48 -5.00 16.20 -5.15
C PHE A 48 -3.51 15.84 -5.14
N PHE A 49 -2.61 16.77 -5.46
CA PHE A 49 -1.17 16.60 -5.27
C PHE A 49 -0.80 16.41 -3.79
N GLY A 50 -1.43 17.16 -2.87
CA GLY A 50 -1.25 16.97 -1.43
C GLY A 50 -1.66 15.57 -0.97
N ILE A 51 -2.81 15.08 -1.45
CA ILE A 51 -3.26 13.69 -1.21
C ILE A 51 -2.24 12.70 -1.77
N LEU A 52 -1.72 12.93 -2.98
CA LEU A 52 -0.69 12.07 -3.60
C LEU A 52 0.57 11.96 -2.72
N ILE A 53 1.07 13.09 -2.21
CA ILE A 53 2.23 13.12 -1.31
C ILE A 53 1.96 12.30 -0.04
N ALA A 54 0.77 12.46 0.55
CA ALA A 54 0.38 11.69 1.74
C ALA A 54 0.37 10.17 1.46
N ILE A 55 -0.14 9.74 0.30
CA ILE A 55 -0.12 8.32 -0.12
C ILE A 55 1.32 7.80 -0.23
N ILE A 56 2.20 8.56 -0.87
CA ILE A 56 3.61 8.20 -1.03
C ILE A 56 4.26 8.02 0.35
N LEU A 57 4.06 8.97 1.28
CA LEU A 57 4.61 8.89 2.63
C LEU A 57 4.10 7.66 3.39
N VAL A 58 2.79 7.42 3.38
CA VAL A 58 2.19 6.24 4.02
C VAL A 58 2.74 4.95 3.42
N MET A 59 2.91 4.89 2.10
CA MET A 59 3.51 3.75 1.41
C MET A 59 4.95 3.50 1.86
N PHE A 60 5.78 4.54 1.93
CA PHE A 60 7.17 4.42 2.38
C PHE A 60 7.26 3.96 3.83
N ILE A 61 6.49 4.57 4.73
CA ILE A 61 6.47 4.22 6.15
C ILE A 61 5.99 2.78 6.35
N THR A 62 4.89 2.41 5.71
CA THR A 62 4.28 1.07 5.87
C THR A 62 5.19 -0.01 5.30
N ASN A 63 5.78 0.21 4.12
CA ASN A 63 6.75 -0.72 3.54
C ASN A 63 8.03 -0.82 4.39
N TRP A 64 8.47 0.29 4.99
CA TRP A 64 9.60 0.28 5.91
C TRP A 64 9.34 -0.60 7.13
N ILE A 65 8.19 -0.38 7.81
CA ILE A 65 7.84 -1.09 9.05
C ILE A 65 7.54 -2.57 8.79
N LEU A 66 6.78 -2.89 7.75
CA LEU A 66 6.26 -4.25 7.53
C LEU A 66 7.18 -5.14 6.70
N VAL A 67 8.14 -4.58 5.98
CA VAL A 67 8.99 -5.33 5.03
C VAL A 67 10.47 -5.03 5.25
N LYS A 68 10.93 -3.78 5.04
CA LYS A 68 12.37 -3.47 5.06
C LYS A 68 13.01 -3.67 6.44
N ASN A 69 12.40 -3.19 7.51
CA ASN A 69 12.95 -3.31 8.85
C ASN A 69 12.99 -4.78 9.34
N PRO A 70 11.93 -5.59 9.16
CA PRO A 70 11.99 -7.03 9.42
C PRO A 70 13.07 -7.74 8.61
N LEU A 71 13.17 -7.47 7.29
CA LEU A 71 14.22 -8.04 6.43
C LEU A 71 15.63 -7.62 6.90
N ARG A 72 15.82 -6.36 7.30
CA ARG A 72 17.10 -5.89 7.82
C ARG A 72 17.48 -6.64 9.09
N LYS A 73 16.55 -6.80 10.04
CA LYS A 73 16.78 -7.57 11.27
C LYS A 73 17.18 -9.01 10.95
N LEU A 74 16.43 -9.68 10.07
CA LEU A 74 16.72 -11.06 9.63
C LEU A 74 18.08 -11.21 8.98
N ASN A 75 18.49 -10.26 8.13
CA ASN A 75 19.80 -10.33 7.48
C ASN A 75 20.96 -10.18 8.47
N VAL A 76 20.74 -9.49 9.60
CA VAL A 76 21.74 -9.31 10.65
C VAL A 76 21.78 -10.52 11.58
N THR A 77 20.62 -10.97 12.08
CA THR A 77 20.56 -12.05 13.07
C THR A 77 20.71 -13.43 12.43
N LYS A 78 20.29 -13.60 11.17
CA LYS A 78 20.15 -14.89 10.46
C LYS A 78 19.30 -15.95 11.18
N GLU A 79 18.64 -15.56 12.27
CA GLU A 79 17.80 -16.41 13.09
C GLU A 79 16.33 -16.01 12.94
N LEU A 80 15.47 -17.01 12.88
CA LEU A 80 14.02 -16.87 12.85
C LEU A 80 13.48 -17.05 14.26
N ALA A 81 12.59 -16.14 14.68
CA ALA A 81 11.74 -16.43 15.82
C ALA A 81 10.81 -17.62 15.50
N PRO A 82 10.34 -18.39 16.50
CA PRO A 82 9.54 -19.61 16.27
C PRO A 82 8.32 -19.40 15.35
N TRP A 83 7.59 -18.30 15.55
CA TRP A 83 6.43 -17.96 14.71
C TRP A 83 6.81 -17.59 13.26
N GLN A 84 8.05 -17.12 13.02
CA GLN A 84 8.56 -16.82 11.68
C GLN A 84 8.99 -18.08 10.95
N ALA A 85 9.60 -19.03 11.68
CA ALA A 85 9.93 -20.37 11.20
C ALA A 85 8.66 -21.12 10.78
N ASP A 86 7.63 -21.13 11.63
CA ASP A 86 6.32 -21.73 11.32
C ASP A 86 5.69 -21.17 10.03
N LEU A 87 5.74 -19.84 9.87
CA LEU A 87 5.27 -19.17 8.66
C LEU A 87 6.10 -19.54 7.44
N GLY A 88 7.43 -19.60 7.59
CA GLY A 88 8.36 -20.02 6.56
C GLY A 88 8.09 -21.45 6.12
N PHE A 89 7.93 -22.37 7.06
CA PHE A 89 7.59 -23.77 6.85
C PHE A 89 6.25 -23.93 6.11
N HIS A 90 5.23 -23.19 6.51
CA HIS A 90 3.93 -23.22 5.83
C HIS A 90 3.97 -22.68 4.39
N ILE A 91 4.98 -21.89 4.04
CA ILE A 91 5.17 -21.36 2.70
C ILE A 91 5.96 -22.33 1.83
N ILE A 92 7.04 -22.92 2.35
CA ILE A 92 7.81 -23.91 1.57
C ILE A 92 6.96 -25.15 1.21
N THR A 93 6.03 -25.54 2.09
CA THR A 93 5.08 -26.63 1.81
C THR A 93 4.11 -26.34 0.65
N LYS A 94 3.95 -25.06 0.27
CA LYS A 94 3.13 -24.63 -0.89
C LYS A 94 3.97 -24.32 -2.13
N TYR A 95 5.26 -24.07 -1.98
CA TYR A 95 6.14 -23.59 -3.04
C TYR A 95 7.46 -24.37 -3.02
N SER A 96 7.51 -25.43 -3.84
CA SER A 96 8.63 -26.40 -3.89
C SER A 96 10.00 -25.81 -4.26
N HIS A 97 10.04 -24.62 -4.86
CA HIS A 97 11.29 -23.93 -5.16
C HIS A 97 11.98 -23.31 -3.94
N LEU A 98 11.28 -23.20 -2.80
CA LEU A 98 11.81 -22.64 -1.56
C LEU A 98 12.37 -23.75 -0.67
N LYS A 99 13.69 -23.75 -0.46
CA LYS A 99 14.41 -24.86 0.19
C LYS A 99 14.49 -24.78 1.72
N THR A 100 14.31 -23.61 2.30
CA THR A 100 14.47 -23.39 3.76
C THR A 100 13.35 -22.51 4.29
N GLU A 101 13.02 -22.67 5.57
CA GLU A 101 12.03 -21.84 6.27
C GLU A 101 12.39 -20.36 6.21
N TYR A 102 13.70 -20.05 6.31
CA TYR A 102 14.23 -18.70 6.11
C TYR A 102 13.85 -18.13 4.74
N ASN A 103 14.07 -18.90 3.67
CA ASN A 103 13.69 -18.49 2.33
C ASN A 103 12.16 -18.34 2.20
N GLY A 104 11.40 -19.22 2.86
CA GLY A 104 9.94 -19.11 2.96
C GLY A 104 9.49 -17.80 3.59
N TYR A 105 10.09 -17.42 4.72
CA TYR A 105 9.74 -16.19 5.43
C TYR A 105 10.24 -14.91 4.74
N VAL A 106 11.39 -14.95 4.09
CA VAL A 106 11.85 -13.83 3.23
C VAL A 106 10.89 -13.63 2.05
N TRP A 107 10.46 -14.73 1.41
CA TRP A 107 9.49 -14.67 0.32
C TRP A 107 8.14 -14.10 0.79
N TYR A 108 7.68 -14.50 1.98
CA TYR A 108 6.49 -13.93 2.63
C TYR A 108 6.56 -12.41 2.75
N LEU A 109 7.65 -11.89 3.32
CA LEU A 109 7.84 -10.44 3.52
C LEU A 109 7.87 -9.70 2.19
N LYS A 110 8.57 -10.24 1.18
CA LYS A 110 8.58 -9.67 -0.17
C LYS A 110 7.19 -9.64 -0.79
N LYS A 111 6.39 -10.70 -0.62
CA LYS A 111 5.00 -10.73 -1.10
C LYS A 111 4.10 -9.73 -0.38
N LYS A 112 4.27 -9.51 0.93
CA LYS A 112 3.56 -8.43 1.63
C LYS A 112 3.89 -7.06 1.04
N GLY A 113 5.16 -6.80 0.74
CA GLY A 113 5.59 -5.57 0.07
C GLY A 113 4.95 -5.39 -1.30
N PHE A 114 4.92 -6.45 -2.10
CA PHE A 114 4.24 -6.43 -3.40
C PHE A 114 2.74 -6.14 -3.26
N ILE A 115 2.05 -6.79 -2.30
CA ILE A 115 0.63 -6.54 -2.06
C ILE A 115 0.39 -5.07 -1.71
N LEU A 116 1.18 -4.51 -0.79
CA LEU A 116 1.07 -3.10 -0.40
C LEU A 116 1.24 -2.16 -1.59
N LEU A 117 2.26 -2.40 -2.42
CA LEU A 117 2.52 -1.60 -3.62
C LEU A 117 1.37 -1.71 -4.62
N ALA A 118 0.89 -2.93 -4.90
CA ALA A 118 -0.17 -3.16 -5.86
C ALA A 118 -1.49 -2.52 -5.43
N THR A 119 -1.85 -2.63 -4.14
CA THR A 119 -3.12 -2.07 -3.65
C THR A 119 -3.07 -0.55 -3.53
N LEU A 120 -1.94 0.03 -3.07
CA LEU A 120 -1.77 1.49 -2.99
C LEU A 120 -1.60 2.15 -4.36
N GLY A 121 -1.06 1.43 -5.35
CA GLY A 121 -0.88 1.92 -6.71
C GLY A 121 -2.19 2.39 -7.36
N ILE A 122 -3.33 1.77 -7.01
CA ILE A 122 -4.65 2.18 -7.50
C ILE A 122 -5.02 3.58 -6.95
N ASN A 123 -4.87 3.78 -5.65
CA ASN A 123 -5.13 5.07 -4.99
C ASN A 123 -4.17 6.16 -5.45
N PHE A 124 -2.91 5.80 -5.69
CA PHE A 124 -1.92 6.68 -6.30
C PHE A 124 -2.34 7.10 -7.71
N GLY A 125 -2.72 6.13 -8.55
CA GLY A 125 -3.14 6.39 -9.93
C GLY A 125 -4.36 7.31 -10.00
N TYR A 126 -5.36 7.09 -9.16
CA TYR A 126 -6.54 7.95 -9.10
C TYR A 126 -6.18 9.39 -8.72
N ALA A 127 -5.45 9.59 -7.61
CA ALA A 127 -5.04 10.92 -7.16
C ALA A 127 -4.18 11.65 -8.22
N LEU A 128 -3.29 10.93 -8.90
CA LEU A 128 -2.46 11.48 -9.97
C LEU A 128 -3.30 11.91 -11.19
N ILE A 129 -4.22 11.07 -11.65
CA ILE A 129 -5.11 11.39 -12.78
C ILE A 129 -5.94 12.64 -12.45
N CYS A 130 -6.55 12.69 -11.26
CA CYS A 130 -7.33 13.86 -10.82
C CYS A 130 -6.46 15.12 -10.79
N ALA A 131 -5.27 15.06 -10.17
CA ALA A 131 -4.37 16.21 -10.09
C ALA A 131 -3.98 16.75 -11.48
N VAL A 132 -3.64 15.86 -12.42
CA VAL A 132 -3.26 16.21 -13.79
C VAL A 132 -4.46 16.80 -14.55
N VAL A 133 -5.64 16.19 -14.45
CA VAL A 133 -6.85 16.69 -15.13
C VAL A 133 -7.17 18.12 -14.68
N PHE A 134 -7.16 18.39 -13.38
CA PHE A 134 -7.40 19.75 -12.88
C PHE A 134 -6.26 20.72 -13.22
N SER A 135 -5.02 20.24 -13.30
CA SER A 135 -3.90 21.08 -13.75
C SER A 135 -4.00 21.49 -15.21
N ILE A 136 -4.59 20.67 -16.07
CA ILE A 136 -4.75 20.95 -17.51
C ILE A 136 -5.99 21.84 -17.76
N LEU A 137 -7.04 21.65 -16.97
CA LEU A 137 -8.29 22.41 -17.08
C LEU A 137 -8.22 23.80 -16.43
N GLY A 138 -7.20 24.08 -15.61
CA GLY A 138 -6.95 25.37 -14.98
C GLY A 138 -6.07 26.29 -15.79
#